data_AF-A0ABD2PYH5-F1
#
_entry.id   AF-A0ABD2PYH5-F1
#
_cell.length_a   1.000
_cell.length_b   1.000
_cell.length_c   1.000
_cell.angle_alpha   90.00
_cell.angle_beta   90.00
_cell.angle_gamma   90.00
#
_symmetry.space_group_name_H-M   'P 1'
#
loop_
_entity.id
_entity.type
_entity.pdbx_description
1 polymer ?
#
loop_
_entity_poly.entity_id
_entity_poly.type
_entity_poly.pdbx_seq_one_letter_code
_entity_poly.pdbx_strand_id
1 'polypeptide(L)'
;MIPCSVRAESAAELLEKQASEVQNTTVCCHGLTIDMLIQMMKDLDFDVDMYEVPDGYWGGLTDSGWNGIVKEILDKKADMAVTSLKITPKRSEKIEFSVPFLETGIGFLVAVREGAISPTAFLSESLFAYALTATSTEPYDYQTWCVILVFSVHATGTALFIYEWLSPQGLDRGNLTVHGKFPLN
;
A
#
# COMPACT_ATOMS: atom_id res chain seq x y z
N MET A 1 -9.38 2.54 28.14
CA MET A 1 -8.47 3.66 28.47
C MET A 1 -7.87 3.39 29.83
N ILE A 2 -6.55 3.53 29.98
CA ILE A 2 -5.82 3.33 31.25
C ILE A 2 -5.02 4.62 31.53
N PRO A 3 -4.93 5.08 32.79
CA PRO A 3 -4.05 6.19 33.14
C PRO A 3 -2.58 5.82 32.85
N CYS A 4 -1.85 6.75 32.23
CA CYS A 4 -0.43 6.61 31.92
C CYS A 4 0.31 7.90 32.28
N SER A 5 1.48 7.77 32.86
CA SER A 5 2.37 8.90 33.13
C SER A 5 3.18 9.23 31.88
N VAL A 6 2.91 10.38 31.26
CA VAL A 6 3.66 10.85 30.09
C VAL A 6 4.58 12.02 30.44
N ARG A 7 5.62 12.20 29.64
CA ARG A 7 6.55 13.32 29.81
C ARG A 7 5.85 14.63 29.44
N ALA A 8 6.16 15.70 30.16
CA ALA A 8 5.62 17.03 29.89
C ALA A 8 5.90 17.52 28.45
N GLU A 9 6.98 17.06 27.79
CA GLU A 9 7.28 17.41 26.40
C GLU A 9 6.36 16.72 25.37
N SER A 10 6.01 15.44 25.56
CA SER A 10 5.03 14.75 24.71
C SER A 10 3.60 15.26 24.96
N ALA A 11 3.31 15.67 26.20
CA ALA A 11 2.06 16.36 26.55
C ALA A 11 2.01 17.82 26.04
N ALA A 12 3.15 18.52 25.95
CA ALA A 12 3.22 19.90 25.48
C ALA A 12 2.94 20.04 23.98
N GLU A 13 3.13 18.97 23.19
CA GLU A 13 2.67 18.92 21.80
C GLU A 13 1.13 18.87 21.71
N LEU A 14 0.45 18.44 22.78
CA LEU A 14 -1.01 18.39 22.90
C LEU A 14 -1.61 19.58 23.66
N LEU A 15 -0.83 20.29 24.47
CA LEU A 15 -1.27 21.43 25.27
C LEU A 15 -0.33 22.62 25.07
N GLU A 16 -0.76 23.59 24.26
CA GLU A 16 -0.06 24.87 24.15
C GLU A 16 0.05 25.57 25.52
N LYS A 17 1.30 25.89 25.88
CA LYS A 17 1.76 26.84 26.92
C LYS A 17 1.46 26.49 28.39
N GLN A 18 2.46 25.95 29.09
CA GLN A 18 3.31 26.72 30.02
C GLN A 18 4.49 25.86 30.53
N ALA A 19 5.66 26.49 30.62
CA ALA A 19 6.93 25.87 30.96
C ALA A 19 7.16 25.75 32.47
N SER A 20 7.99 24.75 32.84
CA SER A 20 8.78 24.64 34.07
C SER A 20 8.09 24.04 35.31
N GLU A 21 7.84 22.73 35.26
CA GLU A 21 8.28 21.77 36.28
C GLU A 21 8.30 20.39 35.61
N VAL A 22 9.26 19.51 35.91
CA VAL A 22 9.24 18.11 35.44
C VAL A 22 8.15 17.38 36.24
N GLN A 23 6.89 17.70 35.97
CA GLN A 23 5.75 17.02 36.55
C GLN A 23 5.25 16.01 35.52
N ASN A 24 5.43 14.74 35.87
CA ASN A 24 4.78 13.62 35.21
C ASN A 24 3.28 13.89 35.19
N THR A 25 2.73 14.12 33.98
CA THR A 25 1.29 14.36 33.82
C THR A 25 0.62 13.02 33.58
N THR A 26 -0.39 12.70 34.38
CA THR A 26 -1.20 11.52 34.16
C THR A 26 -2.24 11.82 33.10
N VAL A 27 -2.15 11.12 31.96
CA VAL A 27 -3.10 11.23 30.85
C VAL A 27 -3.77 9.88 30.60
N CYS A 28 -4.88 9.85 29.88
CA CYS A 28 -5.51 8.59 29.49
C CYS A 28 -4.93 8.08 28.17
N CYS A 29 -4.23 6.95 28.21
CA CYS A 29 -3.70 6.29 27.02
C CYS A 29 -4.76 5.37 26.36
N HIS A 30 -4.75 5.35 25.03
CA HIS A 30 -5.57 4.47 24.19
C HIS A 30 -4.81 4.09 22.91
N GLY A 31 -5.18 2.95 22.33
CA GLY A 31 -4.60 2.43 21.10
C GLY A 31 -4.68 0.90 21.05
N LEU A 32 -4.33 0.33 19.90
CA LEU A 32 -4.38 -1.12 19.67
C LEU A 32 -3.63 -1.91 20.76
N THR A 33 -2.40 -1.50 21.06
CA THR A 33 -1.55 -2.16 22.05
C THR A 33 -2.09 -2.04 23.47
N ILE A 34 -2.76 -0.93 23.80
CA ILE A 34 -3.39 -0.71 25.11
C ILE A 34 -4.63 -1.60 25.26
N ASP A 35 -5.44 -1.73 24.21
CA ASP A 35 -6.63 -2.59 24.25
C ASP A 35 -6.25 -4.07 24.37
N MET A 36 -5.17 -4.50 23.71
CA MET A 36 -4.60 -5.84 23.92
C MET A 36 -4.14 -6.05 25.36
N LEU A 37 -3.45 -5.07 25.95
CA LEU A 37 -3.01 -5.15 27.36
C LEU A 37 -4.21 -5.26 28.31
N ILE A 38 -5.27 -4.47 28.11
CA ILE A 38 -6.50 -4.55 28.91
C ILE A 38 -7.09 -5.96 28.87
N GLN A 39 -7.06 -6.63 27.71
CA GLN A 39 -7.55 -7.99 27.60
C GLN A 39 -6.67 -8.98 28.38
N MET A 40 -5.34 -8.85 28.28
CA MET A 40 -4.41 -9.67 29.05
C MET A 40 -4.57 -9.47 30.56
N MET A 41 -4.77 -8.23 31.03
CA MET A 41 -5.01 -7.92 32.44
C MET A 41 -6.24 -8.65 32.98
N LYS A 42 -7.32 -8.74 32.19
CA LYS A 42 -8.54 -9.47 32.58
C LYS A 42 -8.34 -10.98 32.60
N ASP A 43 -7.58 -11.51 31.65
CA ASP A 43 -7.39 -12.96 31.49
C ASP A 43 -6.37 -13.52 32.52
N LEU A 44 -5.38 -12.72 32.91
CA LEU A 44 -4.32 -13.10 33.86
C LEU A 44 -4.50 -12.50 35.26
N ASP A 45 -5.49 -11.62 35.46
CA ASP A 45 -5.82 -10.97 36.74
C ASP A 45 -4.64 -10.19 37.35
N PHE A 46 -4.11 -9.20 36.60
CA PHE A 46 -3.04 -8.31 37.07
C PHE A 46 -3.33 -6.83 36.81
N ASP A 47 -2.82 -5.99 37.70
CA ASP A 47 -2.85 -4.54 37.58
C ASP A 47 -1.53 -4.01 37.00
N VAL A 48 -1.59 -2.86 36.31
CA VAL A 48 -0.43 -2.23 35.66
C VAL A 48 -0.35 -0.74 35.96
N ASP A 49 0.86 -0.28 36.24
CA ASP A 49 1.20 1.14 36.26
C ASP A 49 2.01 1.47 35.01
N MET A 50 1.42 2.24 34.10
CA MET A 50 2.04 2.57 32.82
C MET A 50 2.71 3.94 32.84
N TYR A 51 3.92 4.00 32.27
CA TYR A 51 4.65 5.25 32.08
C TYR A 51 5.40 5.25 30.75
N GLU A 52 5.65 6.44 30.23
CA GLU A 52 6.49 6.66 29.05
C GLU A 52 7.97 6.68 29.45
N VAL A 53 8.83 6.07 28.63
CA VAL A 53 10.27 6.04 28.89
C VAL A 53 10.82 7.47 28.94
N PRO A 54 11.59 7.85 29.98
CA PRO A 54 12.08 9.23 30.15
C PRO A 54 12.88 9.74 28.95
N ASP A 55 13.64 8.84 28.32
CA ASP A 55 14.56 9.10 27.22
C ASP A 55 13.84 9.26 25.87
N GLY A 56 12.61 8.75 25.72
CA GLY A 56 11.88 8.71 24.45
C GLY A 56 12.46 7.76 23.38
N TYR A 57 13.50 6.98 23.70
CA TYR A 57 14.15 6.06 22.75
C TYR A 57 13.64 4.62 22.86
N TRP A 58 13.62 3.92 21.72
CA TRP A 58 13.17 2.52 21.62
C TRP A 58 14.16 1.48 22.19
N GLY A 59 15.42 1.87 22.38
CA GLY A 59 16.50 0.96 22.76
C GLY A 59 17.39 0.54 21.60
N GLY A 60 18.34 1.43 21.30
CA GLY A 60 19.51 1.17 20.46
C GLY A 60 20.73 0.82 21.32
N LEU A 61 21.69 0.12 20.70
CA LEU A 61 22.99 -0.13 21.30
C LEU A 61 23.90 1.07 21.01
N THR A 62 24.35 1.74 22.07
CA THR A 62 25.32 2.85 22.04
C THR A 62 26.62 2.40 22.69
N ASP A 63 27.71 3.18 22.56
CA ASP A 63 29.01 2.89 23.19
C ASP A 63 28.91 2.75 24.71
N SER A 64 27.96 3.44 25.33
CA SER A 64 27.66 3.38 26.77
C SER A 64 26.71 2.24 27.16
N GLY A 65 26.32 1.38 26.22
CA GLY A 65 25.36 0.30 26.42
C GLY A 65 23.99 0.56 25.79
N TRP A 66 22.97 -0.17 26.25
CA TRP A 66 21.59 0.00 25.78
C TRP A 66 20.96 1.28 26.34
N ASN A 67 20.10 1.91 25.55
CA ASN A 67 19.31 3.08 25.98
C ASN A 67 17.79 2.77 25.97
N GLY A 68 16.95 3.76 26.34
CA GLY A 68 15.52 3.71 26.10
C GLY A 68 14.80 2.53 26.76
N ILE A 69 13.77 2.00 26.09
CA ILE A 69 12.95 0.88 26.59
C ILE A 69 13.80 -0.32 27.00
N VAL A 70 14.78 -0.71 26.20
CA VAL A 70 15.62 -1.89 26.49
C VAL A 70 16.43 -1.67 27.77
N LYS A 71 16.94 -0.46 27.99
CA LYS A 71 17.69 -0.13 29.21
C LYS A 71 16.83 -0.22 30.46
N GLU A 72 15.62 0.34 30.43
CA GLU A 72 14.73 0.34 31.61
C GLU A 72 14.34 -1.08 32.06
N ILE A 73 14.19 -2.01 31.13
CA ILE A 73 13.97 -3.43 31.44
C ILE A 73 15.25 -4.06 32.04
N LEU A 74 16.41 -3.78 31.46
CA LEU A 74 17.69 -4.32 31.95
C LEU A 74 18.04 -3.80 33.35
N ASP A 75 17.74 -2.53 33.62
CA ASP A 75 17.92 -1.88 34.91
C ASP A 75 16.82 -2.27 35.92
N LYS A 76 15.88 -3.16 35.54
CA LYS A 76 14.73 -3.64 36.35
C LYS A 76 13.83 -2.52 36.86
N LYS A 77 13.70 -1.44 36.10
CA LYS A 77 12.73 -0.37 36.38
C LYS A 77 11.38 -0.62 35.73
N ALA A 78 11.35 -1.47 34.70
CA ALA A 78 10.13 -1.96 34.07
C ALA A 78 10.14 -3.49 34.04
N ASP A 79 9.03 -4.11 34.41
CA ASP A 79 8.87 -5.57 34.35
C ASP A 79 8.49 -6.05 32.93
N MET A 80 7.75 -5.22 32.20
CA MET A 80 7.29 -5.49 30.84
C MET A 80 7.25 -4.20 30.03
N ALA A 81 7.56 -4.28 28.75
CA ALA A 81 7.30 -3.21 27.80
C ALA A 81 6.29 -3.67 26.75
N VAL A 82 5.19 -2.93 26.63
CA VAL A 82 4.15 -3.20 25.64
C VAL A 82 4.17 -2.06 24.63
N THR A 83 4.74 -2.33 23.45
CA THR A 83 4.92 -1.32 22.40
C THR A 83 5.18 -1.99 21.05
N SER A 84 5.21 -1.22 19.97
CA SER A 84 5.59 -1.69 18.63
C SER A 84 7.11 -1.85 18.47
N LEU A 85 7.74 -2.66 19.33
CA LEU A 85 9.19 -2.90 19.29
C LEU A 85 9.54 -4.04 18.35
N LYS A 86 10.45 -3.79 17.40
CA LYS A 86 10.93 -4.84 16.49
C LYS A 86 11.85 -5.82 17.21
N ILE A 87 11.56 -7.11 17.03
CA ILE A 87 12.40 -8.23 17.46
C ILE A 87 13.66 -8.26 16.58
N THR A 88 14.82 -8.17 17.21
CA THR A 88 16.13 -8.24 16.51
C THR A 88 17.06 -9.13 17.31
N PRO A 89 17.99 -9.89 16.67
CA PRO A 89 18.86 -10.83 17.38
C PRO A 89 19.63 -10.19 18.53
N LYS A 90 20.23 -9.02 18.31
CA LYS A 90 20.99 -8.29 19.33
C LYS A 90 20.16 -7.94 20.57
N ARG A 91 18.86 -7.63 20.39
CA ARG A 91 17.95 -7.36 21.51
C ARG A 91 17.54 -8.66 22.20
N SER A 92 17.26 -9.72 21.43
CA SER A 92 16.87 -11.03 21.95
C SER A 92 17.95 -11.73 22.78
N GLU A 93 19.21 -11.32 22.64
CA GLU A 93 20.31 -11.78 23.52
C GLU A 93 20.23 -11.21 24.96
N LYS A 94 19.47 -10.13 25.16
CA LYS A 94 19.42 -9.37 26.43
C LYS A 94 18.04 -9.34 27.07
N ILE A 95 16.99 -9.36 26.25
CA ILE A 95 15.59 -9.37 26.69
C ILE A 95 14.83 -10.50 25.99
N GLU A 96 13.84 -11.05 26.67
CA GLU A 96 12.95 -12.06 26.12
C GLU A 96 11.75 -11.40 25.45
N PHE A 97 11.37 -11.90 24.28
CA PHE A 97 10.21 -11.42 23.53
C PHE A 97 9.12 -12.49 23.52
N SER A 98 7.86 -12.04 23.50
CA SER A 98 6.73 -12.90 23.21
C SER A 98 6.71 -13.33 21.74
N VAL A 99 5.76 -14.21 21.39
CA VAL A 99 5.41 -14.50 20.00
C VAL A 99 4.98 -13.18 19.32
N PRO A 100 5.45 -12.89 18.09
CA PRO A 100 5.05 -11.69 17.37
C PRO A 100 3.55 -11.71 17.10
N PHE A 101 2.86 -10.62 17.47
CA PHE A 101 1.42 -10.45 17.22
C PHE A 101 1.11 -9.68 15.94
N LEU A 102 2.11 -9.00 15.37
CA LEU A 102 1.99 -8.22 14.15
C LEU A 102 3.17 -8.51 13.22
N GLU A 103 2.87 -8.97 12.02
CA GLU A 103 3.84 -9.10 10.94
C GLU A 103 3.86 -7.81 10.11
N THR A 104 4.96 -7.06 10.20
CA THR A 104 5.16 -5.86 9.38
C THR A 104 6.27 -6.08 8.34
N GLY A 105 5.96 -5.88 7.06
CA GLY A 105 6.94 -5.86 5.99
C GLY A 105 7.64 -4.50 5.84
N ILE A 106 8.69 -4.46 5.02
CA ILE A 106 9.30 -3.21 4.55
C ILE A 106 8.46 -2.72 3.37
N GLY A 107 7.94 -1.49 3.46
CA GLY A 107 7.22 -0.82 2.38
C GLY A 107 7.87 0.51 2.04
N PHE A 108 7.70 0.95 0.79
CA PHE A 108 8.11 2.28 0.35
C PHE A 108 6.88 3.19 0.33
N LEU A 109 6.95 4.32 1.03
CA LEU A 109 5.96 5.39 0.94
C LEU A 109 6.47 6.42 -0.08
N VAL A 110 5.69 6.66 -1.13
CA VAL A 110 6.02 7.67 -2.14
C VAL A 110 4.85 8.63 -2.25
N ALA A 111 5.14 9.94 -2.22
CA ALA A 111 4.12 10.96 -2.44
C ALA A 111 3.64 10.89 -3.89
N VAL A 112 2.34 10.72 -4.09
CA VAL A 112 1.73 10.81 -5.42
C VAL A 112 1.78 12.28 -5.86
N ARG A 113 2.39 12.53 -7.02
CA ARG A 113 2.33 13.84 -7.67
C ARG A 113 1.12 13.91 -8.59
N GLU A 114 0.34 14.97 -8.49
CA GLU A 114 -0.74 15.26 -9.44
C GLU A 114 -0.14 15.32 -10.87
N GLY A 115 -0.57 14.42 -11.75
CA GLY A 115 -0.04 14.28 -13.13
C GLY A 115 0.99 13.16 -13.34
N ALA A 116 1.39 12.42 -12.30
CA ALA A 116 2.17 11.20 -12.47
C ALA A 116 1.22 10.02 -12.76
N ILE A 117 1.40 9.39 -13.92
CA ILE A 117 0.79 8.09 -14.22
C ILE A 117 1.37 7.10 -13.20
N SER A 118 0.51 6.46 -12.40
CA SER A 118 0.95 5.49 -11.40
C SER A 118 1.81 4.41 -12.07
N PRO A 119 2.92 3.95 -11.46
CA PRO A 119 3.66 2.78 -11.94
C PRO A 119 2.77 1.53 -12.08
N THR A 120 1.64 1.48 -11.36
CA THR A 120 0.63 0.43 -11.50
C THR A 120 -0.17 0.49 -12.79
N ALA A 121 -0.12 1.57 -13.58
CA ALA A 121 -0.72 1.61 -14.92
C ALA A 121 -0.06 0.60 -15.88
N PHE A 122 1.22 0.29 -15.67
CA PHE A 122 1.94 -0.75 -16.41
C PHE A 122 1.80 -2.17 -15.82
N LEU A 123 1.38 -2.29 -14.55
CA LEU A 123 1.27 -3.56 -13.83
C LEU A 123 -0.18 -4.04 -13.62
N SER A 124 -1.15 -3.42 -14.30
CA SER A 124 -2.60 -3.68 -14.15
C SER A 124 -3.10 -4.99 -14.81
N GLU A 125 -2.22 -5.96 -15.07
CA GLU A 125 -2.58 -7.33 -15.49
C GLU A 125 -2.89 -8.24 -14.29
N SER A 126 -3.46 -7.69 -13.22
CA SER A 126 -3.98 -8.49 -12.10
C SER A 126 -5.24 -7.84 -11.54
N LEU A 127 -6.34 -8.05 -12.25
CA LEU A 127 -7.64 -8.52 -11.77
C LEU A 127 -8.57 -8.63 -13.00
N PHE A 128 -8.36 -9.67 -13.80
CA PHE A 128 -9.15 -10.04 -15.00
C PHE A 128 -10.63 -10.42 -14.70
N ALA A 129 -11.22 -9.97 -13.58
CA ALA A 129 -12.56 -10.35 -13.13
C ALA A 129 -13.56 -9.18 -13.03
N TYR A 130 -13.37 -8.12 -13.81
CA TYR A 130 -14.42 -7.12 -14.07
C TYR A 130 -14.61 -6.91 -15.59
N ALA A 131 -14.55 -8.01 -16.34
CA ALA A 131 -14.47 -8.03 -17.79
C ALA A 131 -15.77 -7.71 -18.55
N LEU A 132 -16.79 -7.08 -17.95
CA LEU A 132 -18.06 -6.84 -18.67
C LEU A 132 -18.69 -5.44 -18.51
N THR A 133 -18.25 -4.57 -17.61
CA THR A 133 -18.99 -3.31 -17.33
C THR A 133 -18.16 -2.05 -17.13
N ALA A 134 -16.89 -2.03 -17.51
CA ALA A 134 -16.14 -0.78 -17.64
C ALA A 134 -15.58 -0.66 -19.06
N THR A 135 -16.23 0.19 -19.84
CA THR A 135 -15.61 1.09 -20.83
C THR A 135 -14.11 0.92 -20.98
N SER A 136 -13.75 0.26 -22.07
CA SER A 136 -12.42 -0.06 -22.59
C SER A 136 -11.61 1.18 -22.99
N THR A 137 -11.31 2.09 -22.07
CA THR A 137 -10.51 3.28 -22.37
C THR A 137 -9.56 3.64 -21.24
N GLU A 138 -8.48 2.86 -21.08
CA GLU A 138 -7.13 3.34 -20.74
C GLU A 138 -6.14 2.32 -21.34
N PRO A 139 -5.47 2.65 -22.47
CA PRO A 139 -4.36 3.61 -22.44
C PRO A 139 -4.41 4.69 -23.55
N TYR A 140 -5.48 4.77 -24.34
CA TYR A 140 -5.61 5.70 -25.46
C TYR A 140 -6.83 6.62 -25.31
N ASP A 141 -6.60 7.93 -25.48
CA ASP A 141 -7.64 8.96 -25.42
C ASP A 141 -8.74 8.74 -26.47
N TYR A 142 -9.99 9.10 -26.14
CA TYR A 142 -11.16 8.88 -27.00
C TYR A 142 -10.99 9.54 -28.39
N GLN A 143 -10.23 10.64 -28.45
CA GLN A 143 -9.86 11.32 -29.69
C GLN A 143 -9.10 10.40 -30.65
N THR A 144 -8.24 9.52 -30.15
CA THR A 144 -7.47 8.61 -31.00
C THR A 144 -8.32 7.47 -31.53
N TRP A 145 -9.25 6.96 -30.71
CA TRP A 145 -10.23 5.99 -31.17
C TRP A 145 -11.08 6.54 -32.32
N CYS A 146 -11.50 7.81 -32.23
CA CYS A 146 -12.18 8.49 -33.33
C CYS A 146 -11.31 8.55 -34.60
N VAL A 147 -10.01 8.85 -34.48
CA VAL A 147 -9.10 8.90 -35.63
C VAL A 147 -8.92 7.52 -36.27
N ILE A 148 -8.73 6.47 -35.47
CA ILE A 148 -8.55 5.10 -35.97
C ILE A 148 -9.82 4.62 -36.69
N LEU A 149 -10.98 4.76 -36.05
CA LEU A 149 -12.24 4.23 -36.58
C LEU A 149 -12.75 5.00 -37.80
N VAL A 150 -12.53 6.31 -37.85
CA VAL A 150 -13.08 7.15 -38.93
C VAL A 150 -12.05 7.31 -40.04
N PHE A 151 -10.85 7.82 -39.76
CA PHE A 151 -9.92 8.17 -40.84
C PHE A 151 -9.25 6.95 -41.46
N SER A 152 -8.77 6.00 -40.65
CA SER A 152 -8.06 4.82 -41.18
C SER A 152 -8.99 3.90 -41.98
N VAL A 153 -10.19 3.67 -41.46
CA VAL A 153 -11.19 2.80 -42.12
C VAL A 153 -11.68 3.44 -43.42
N HIS A 154 -12.02 4.74 -43.43
CA HIS A 154 -12.49 5.40 -44.66
C HIS A 154 -11.38 5.56 -45.69
N ALA A 155 -10.14 5.84 -45.27
CA ALA A 155 -9.00 5.90 -46.19
C ALA A 155 -8.72 4.53 -46.83
N THR A 156 -8.70 3.47 -46.03
CA THR A 156 -8.50 2.10 -46.52
C THR A 156 -9.64 1.67 -47.43
N GLY A 157 -10.90 1.94 -47.04
CA GLY A 157 -12.08 1.60 -47.86
C GLY A 157 -12.11 2.35 -49.19
N THR A 158 -11.76 3.64 -49.19
CA THR A 158 -11.69 4.45 -50.42
C THR A 158 -10.55 3.98 -51.33
N ALA A 159 -9.39 3.66 -50.75
CA ALA A 159 -8.26 3.12 -51.51
C ALA A 159 -8.63 1.77 -52.15
N LEU A 160 -9.22 0.85 -51.39
CA LEU A 160 -9.68 -0.45 -51.91
C LEU A 160 -10.72 -0.27 -53.03
N PHE A 161 -11.70 0.63 -52.84
CA PHE A 161 -12.69 0.95 -53.87
C PHE A 161 -12.05 1.47 -55.17
N ILE A 162 -11.05 2.34 -55.07
CA ILE A 162 -10.31 2.86 -56.24
C ILE A 162 -9.48 1.75 -56.91
N TYR A 163 -8.80 0.91 -56.12
CA TYR A 163 -8.06 -0.23 -56.65
C TYR A 163 -8.97 -1.22 -57.36
N GLU A 164 -10.14 -1.52 -56.81
CA GLU A 164 -11.14 -2.37 -57.45
C GLU A 164 -11.71 -1.74 -58.72
N TRP A 165 -11.95 -0.43 -58.71
CA TRP A 165 -12.47 0.30 -59.88
C TRP A 165 -11.47 0.36 -61.04
N LEU A 166 -10.18 0.51 -60.74
CA LEU A 166 -9.12 0.63 -61.74
C LEU A 166 -8.47 -0.71 -62.10
N SER A 167 -8.79 -1.79 -61.40
CA SER A 167 -8.26 -3.12 -61.71
C SER A 167 -8.85 -3.64 -63.03
N PRO A 168 -8.03 -3.86 -64.07
CA PRO A 168 -8.52 -4.31 -65.39
C PRO A 168 -9.10 -5.74 -65.38
N GLN A 169 -8.88 -6.51 -64.31
CA GLN A 169 -9.37 -7.88 -64.12
C GLN A 169 -10.09 -8.05 -62.77
N GLY A 170 -10.76 -6.99 -62.29
CA GLY A 170 -11.54 -7.00 -61.06
C GLY A 170 -12.74 -7.98 -61.13
N LEU A 171 -12.95 -8.69 -60.01
CA LEU A 171 -13.87 -9.80 -59.79
C LEU A 171 -15.24 -9.66 -60.46
N ASP A 172 -15.65 -10.71 -61.18
CA ASP A 172 -16.97 -10.89 -61.81
C ASP A 172 -18.10 -10.31 -60.95
N ARG A 173 -18.74 -9.25 -61.45
CA ARG A 173 -19.96 -8.67 -60.86
C ARG A 173 -21.13 -9.64 -61.09
N GLY A 174 -21.18 -10.71 -60.31
CA GLY A 174 -22.40 -11.51 -60.08
C GLY A 174 -22.95 -12.26 -61.29
N ASN A 175 -22.12 -12.68 -62.26
CA ASN A 175 -22.56 -13.59 -63.32
C ASN A 175 -21.81 -14.92 -63.26
N LEU A 176 -22.19 -15.78 -62.31
CA LEU A 176 -21.85 -17.20 -62.38
C LEU A 176 -22.69 -17.86 -63.48
N THR A 177 -22.32 -17.68 -64.74
CA THR A 177 -22.67 -18.71 -65.74
C THR A 177 -21.73 -19.87 -65.52
N VAL A 178 -22.23 -20.90 -64.83
CA VAL A 178 -21.61 -22.21 -64.74
C VAL A 178 -21.40 -22.75 -66.16
N HIS A 179 -20.21 -22.58 -66.70
CA HIS A 179 -19.73 -23.34 -67.86
C HIS A 179 -18.51 -24.17 -67.46
N GLY A 180 -18.72 -25.04 -66.48
CA GLY A 180 -17.94 -26.27 -66.38
C GLY A 180 -18.34 -27.19 -67.53
N LYS A 181 -17.59 -27.15 -68.64
CA LYS A 181 -17.61 -28.23 -69.64
C LYS A 181 -16.32 -29.03 -69.48
N PHE A 182 -16.39 -30.03 -68.60
CA PHE A 182 -15.44 -31.13 -68.58
C PHE A 182 -15.60 -31.93 -69.89
N PRO A 183 -14.53 -32.26 -70.61
CA PRO A 183 -14.61 -33.09 -71.80
C PRO A 183 -14.87 -34.55 -71.42
N LEU A 184 -15.88 -35.15 -72.04
CA LEU A 184 -15.99 -36.60 -72.17
C LEU A 184 -15.26 -37.00 -73.46
N ASN A 185 -14.07 -37.60 -73.31
CA ASN A 185 -13.62 -38.76 -74.10
C ASN A 185 -12.46 -39.43 -73.36
#